data_AF-A0A850MHF5-F1
#
_entry.id   AF-A0A850MHF5-F1
#
_cell.length_a   1.000
_cell.length_b   1.000
_cell.length_c   1.000
_cell.angle_alpha   90.00
_cell.angle_beta   90.00
_cell.angle_gamma   90.00
#
_symmetry.space_group_name_H-M   'P 1'
#
loop_
_entity.id
_entity.type
_entity.pdbx_description
1 polymer ?
#
loop_
_entity_poly.entity_id
_entity_poly.type
_entity_poly.pdbx_seq_one_letter_code
_entity_poly.pdbx_strand_id
1 'polypeptide(L)' 'MRDLEGIEGLTGLITLHLSHNSITTLPEGILKIPNLKRLSIGRNPLDGVAIRVLEKLREKRVQVNVREY' A
#
# COMPACT_ATOMS: atom_id res chain seq x y z
N MET A 1 1.99 -14.22 -6.91
CA MET A 1 2.15 -14.08 -5.45
C MET A 1 1.54 -12.75 -5.04
N ARG A 2 0.79 -12.70 -3.93
CA ARG A 2 0.31 -11.44 -3.35
C ARG A 2 1.27 -11.07 -2.24
N ASP A 3 2.05 -10.00 -2.44
CA ASP A 3 3.27 -9.77 -1.64
C ASP A 3 3.01 -9.43 -0.15
N LEU A 4 1.77 -9.07 0.23
CA LEU A 4 1.42 -8.62 1.59
C LEU A 4 0.15 -9.27 2.16
N GLU A 5 -0.14 -10.52 1.83
CA GLU A 5 -1.34 -11.18 2.37
C GLU A 5 -1.30 -11.25 3.92
N GLY A 6 -2.41 -10.92 4.60
CA GLY A 6 -2.54 -10.96 6.06
C GLY A 6 -2.29 -9.64 6.81
N ILE A 7 -1.91 -8.56 6.12
CA ILE A 7 -1.66 -7.24 6.76
C ILE A 7 -2.94 -6.55 7.25
N GLU A 8 -4.13 -7.00 6.86
CA GLU A 8 -5.41 -6.42 7.28
C GLU A 8 -5.64 -6.47 8.79
N GLY A 9 -4.96 -7.39 9.50
CA GLY A 9 -5.03 -7.53 10.95
C GLY A 9 -4.20 -6.50 11.73
N LEU A 10 -3.39 -5.69 11.05
CA LEU A 10 -2.51 -4.69 11.67
C LEU A 10 -3.28 -3.43 12.08
N THR A 11 -4.23 -3.58 13.01
CA THR A 11 -5.18 -2.52 13.42
C THR A 11 -4.51 -1.27 13.99
N GLY A 12 -3.32 -1.38 14.56
CA GLY A 12 -2.53 -0.26 15.07
C GLY A 12 -1.65 0.45 14.04
N LEU A 13 -1.59 -0.02 12.78
CA LEU A 13 -0.67 0.50 11.79
C LEU A 13 -1.14 1.86 11.25
N ILE A 14 -0.32 2.88 11.45
CA ILE A 14 -0.59 4.26 10.98
C ILE A 14 0.24 4.62 9.75
N THR A 15 1.46 4.11 9.67
CA THR A 15 2.41 4.41 8.60
C THR A 15 3.08 3.13 8.16
N LEU A 16 3.13 2.91 6.85
CA LEU A 16 3.74 1.73 6.23
C LEU A 16 4.77 2.17 5.20
N HIS A 17 6.02 1.77 5.37
CA HIS A 17 7.11 2.05 4.45
C HIS A 17 7.52 0.77 3.74
N LEU A 18 7.39 0.76 2.42
CA LEU A 18 7.63 -0.37 1.53
C LEU A 18 8.41 0.04 0.28
N SER A 19 8.95 1.26 0.25
CA SER A 19 9.69 1.74 -0.91
C SER A 19 10.96 0.93 -1.16
N HIS A 20 11.44 0.92 -2.40
CA HIS A 20 12.63 0.17 -2.82
C HIS A 20 12.53 -1.35 -2.59
N ASN A 21 11.37 -1.94 -2.83
CA ASN A 21 11.18 -3.39 -2.81
C ASN A 21 10.83 -3.92 -4.20
N SER A 22 10.59 -5.23 -4.28
CA SER A 22 10.13 -5.91 -5.50
C SER A 22 8.62 -6.19 -5.47
N ILE A 23 7.84 -5.30 -4.85
CA ILE A 23 6.39 -5.47 -4.75
C ILE A 23 5.77 -5.26 -6.12
N THR A 24 5.09 -6.29 -6.60
CA THR A 24 4.38 -6.25 -7.89
C THR A 24 2.90 -6.00 -7.70
N THR A 25 2.32 -6.57 -6.66
CA THR A 25 0.89 -6.51 -6.38
C THR A 25 0.62 -6.06 -4.95
N LEU A 26 -0.50 -5.38 -4.73
CA LEU A 26 -0.95 -4.96 -3.41
C LEU A 26 -2.30 -5.64 -3.09
N PRO A 27 -2.42 -6.38 -1.98
CA PRO A 27 -3.69 -7.03 -1.65
C PRO A 27 -4.72 -6.00 -1.21
N GLU A 28 -5.99 -6.24 -1.55
CA GLU A 28 -7.10 -5.37 -1.11
C GLU A 28 -7.26 -5.34 0.43
N GLY A 29 -6.65 -6.29 1.16
CA GLY A 29 -6.56 -6.28 2.61
C GLY A 29 -5.96 -5.00 3.19
N ILE A 30 -5.06 -4.32 2.47
CA ILE A 30 -4.52 -3.02 2.91
C ILE A 30 -5.60 -1.95 3.08
N LEU A 31 -6.70 -2.06 2.32
CA LEU A 31 -7.85 -1.15 2.41
C LEU A 31 -8.62 -1.34 3.71
N LYS A 32 -8.45 -2.48 4.40
CA LYS A 32 -9.14 -2.80 5.65
C LYS A 32 -8.40 -2.29 6.89
N ILE A 33 -7.15 -1.84 6.75
CA ILE A 33 -6.36 -1.32 7.86
C ILE A 33 -6.99 0.02 8.32
N PRO A 34 -7.61 0.07 9.52
CA PRO A 34 -8.51 1.17 9.89
C PRO A 34 -7.76 2.48 10.15
N ASN A 35 -6.51 2.38 10.60
CA ASN A 35 -5.73 3.54 11.07
C ASN A 35 -4.62 3.96 10.11
N LEU A 36 -4.53 3.36 8.92
CA LEU A 36 -3.46 3.67 7.97
C LEU A 36 -3.64 5.09 7.43
N LYS A 37 -2.62 5.93 7.60
CA LYS A 37 -2.61 7.33 7.15
C LYS A 37 -1.55 7.61 6.11
N ARG A 38 -0.46 6.83 6.10
CA ARG A 38 0.67 7.03 5.18
C ARG A 38 1.17 5.70 4.63
N LEU A 39 1.37 5.65 3.33
CA LEU A 39 1.98 4.54 2.62
C LEU A 39 3.07 5.07 1.69
N SER A 40 4.32 4.68 1.95
CA SER A 40 5.42 4.87 1.00
C SER A 40 5.67 3.56 0.28
N ILE A 41 5.54 3.54 -1.04
CA ILE A 41 5.71 2.35 -1.87
C ILE A 41 6.46 2.66 -3.18
N GLY A 42 7.16 3.79 -3.22
CA GLY A 42 7.93 4.21 -4.39
C GLY A 42 9.01 3.19 -4.76
N ARG A 43 9.45 3.22 -6.03
CA ARG A 43 10.47 2.30 -6.54
C ARG A 43 10.15 0.82 -6.29
N ASN A 44 8.91 0.44 -6.60
CA ASN A 44 8.47 -0.95 -6.70
C ASN A 44 7.95 -1.20 -8.13
N PRO A 45 8.09 -2.41 -8.68
CA PRO A 45 7.57 -2.79 -10.01
C PRO A 45 6.04 -3.02 -9.98
N LEU A 46 5.29 -2.00 -9.58
CA LEU A 46 3.83 -2.07 -9.37
C LEU A 46 3.08 -2.34 -10.68
N ASP A 47 2.18 -3.31 -10.66
CA ASP A 47 1.30 -3.64 -11.78
C ASP A 47 0.00 -2.81 -11.78
N GLY A 48 -0.83 -3.00 -12.80
CA GLY A 48 -2.13 -2.31 -12.91
C GLY A 48 -3.10 -2.63 -11.79
N VAL A 49 -2.98 -3.79 -11.12
CA VAL A 49 -3.81 -4.15 -9.97
C VAL A 49 -3.40 -3.34 -8.75
N ALA A 50 -2.10 -3.24 -8.48
CA ALA A 50 -1.56 -2.42 -7.40
C ALA A 50 -1.98 -0.95 -7.56
N ILE A 51 -1.89 -0.39 -8.78
CA ILE A 51 -2.32 1.00 -9.04
C ILE A 51 -3.78 1.22 -8.65
N ARG A 52 -4.69 0.30 -8.98
CA ARG A 52 -6.12 0.42 -8.60
C ARG A 52 -6.32 0.45 -7.08
N VAL A 53 -5.55 -0.34 -6.34
CA VAL A 53 -5.61 -0.33 -4.86
C VAL A 53 -5.05 0.98 -4.30
N LEU A 54 -3.98 1.52 -4.90
CA LEU A 54 -3.43 2.82 -4.50
C LEU A 54 -4.42 3.97 -4.72
N GLU A 55 -5.20 3.96 -5.80
CA GLU A 55 -6.25 4.96 -6.01
C GLU A 55 -7.36 4.87 -4.94
N LYS A 56 -7.82 3.66 -4.61
CA LYS A 56 -8.77 3.44 -3.50
C LYS A 56 -8.21 3.94 -2.15
N LEU A 57 -6.91 3.79 -1.91
CA LEU A 57 -6.26 4.34 -0.71
C LEU A 57 -6.27 5.87 -0.68
N ARG A 58 -6.03 6.52 -1.83
CA ARG A 58 -6.12 7.98 -1.96
C ARG A 58 -7.53 8.49 -1.71
N GLU A 59 -8.55 7.81 -2.21
CA GLU A 59 -9.97 8.12 -1.93
C GLU A 59 -10.28 8.06 -0.43
N LYS A 60 -9.67 7.10 0.28
CA LYS A 60 -9.72 6.98 1.75
C LYS A 60 -8.87 8.01 2.50
N ARG A 61 -8.32 9.01 1.80
CA ARG A 61 -7.44 10.06 2.35
C ARG A 61 -6.13 9.53 2.95
N VAL A 62 -5.70 8.34 2.53
CA VAL A 62 -4.36 7.83 2.86
C VAL A 62 -3.36 8.56 1.98
N GLN A 63 -2.31 9.13 2.58
CA GLN A 63 -1.23 9.76 1.85
C GLN A 63 -0.36 8.66 1.22
N VAL A 64 -0.42 8.54 -0.09
CA VAL A 64 0.34 7.54 -0.84
C VAL A 64 1.51 8.22 -1.54
N ASN A 65 2.74 7.83 -1.20
CA ASN A 65 3.95 8.24 -1.89
C ASN A 65 4.46 7.13 -2.82
N VAL A 66 4.46 7.40 -4.13
CA VAL A 66 5.00 6.52 -5.18
C VAL A 66 6.27 7.07 -5.81
N ARG A 67 6.71 8.27 -5.43
CA ARG A 67 7.92 8.92 -5.94
C ARG A 67 8.97 8.93 -4.85
N GLU A 68 9.97 8.08 -4.98
CA GLU A 68 11.22 8.23 -4.23
C GLU A 68 12.31 8.50 -5.25
N TYR A 69 12.84 9.73 -5.23
CA TYR A 69 13.94 10.16 -6.09
C TYR A 69 15.19 9.36 -5.84
#